data_AF-A0A968C3L1-F1
#
_entry.id   AF-A0A968C3L1-F1
#
_cell.length_a   1.000
_cell.length_b   1.000
_cell.length_c   1.000
_cell.angle_alpha   90.00
_cell.angle_beta   90.00
_cell.angle_gamma   90.00
#
_symmetry.space_group_name_H-M   'P 1'
#
loop_
_entity.id
_entity.type
_entity.pdbx_description
1 polymer ?
#
loop_
_entity_poly.entity_id
_entity_poly.type
_entity_poly.pdbx_seq_one_letter_code
_entity_poly.pdbx_strand_id
1 'polypeptide(L)'
;MVTLSSQSGYWRLQGGLQKFAVLLHAYVSLPLFTNLWGYAPWKRLGLGEDLPKRVALRWAGWLRDRDYLLGDSSLPRERYRTFTAPVLAYSIADDPWGTPRAVDAMMRAYPNVERRHLVPSDCGLERIGHVGFFRPRSEPLWNEVIDWLGRR
;
A
#
# COMPACT_ATOMS: atom_id res chain seq x y z
N MET A 1 -10.31 1.60 13.09
CA MET A 1 -8.94 1.52 12.52
C MET A 1 -8.74 2.67 11.55
N VAL A 2 -7.55 3.25 11.47
CA VAL A 2 -7.19 4.27 10.47
C VAL A 2 -6.07 3.70 9.60
N THR A 3 -6.16 3.87 8.28
CA THR A 3 -5.16 3.41 7.32
C THR A 3 -4.74 4.55 6.42
N LEU A 4 -3.45 4.58 6.09
CA LEU A 4 -2.81 5.65 5.33
C LEU A 4 -2.14 5.01 4.13
N SER A 5 -2.63 5.32 2.92
CA SER A 5 -2.13 4.78 1.66
C SER A 5 -2.03 3.25 1.61
N SER A 6 -2.76 2.53 2.48
CA SER A 6 -2.71 1.06 2.52
C SER A 6 -3.34 0.46 1.27
N GLN A 7 -2.51 -0.07 0.39
CA GLN A 7 -2.83 -0.27 -1.01
C GLN A 7 -2.61 -1.70 -1.49
N SER A 8 -3.29 -2.04 -2.59
CA SER A 8 -2.93 -3.21 -3.39
C SER A 8 -1.58 -2.97 -4.08
N GLY A 9 -0.68 -3.96 -3.98
CA GLY A 9 0.59 -3.96 -4.70
C GLY A 9 0.46 -4.36 -6.18
N TYR A 10 -0.74 -4.66 -6.68
CA TYR A 10 -0.92 -5.06 -8.08
C TYR A 10 -0.37 -3.98 -9.03
N TRP A 11 0.57 -4.37 -9.90
CA TRP A 11 1.38 -3.41 -10.67
C TRP A 11 0.55 -2.46 -11.54
N ARG A 12 -0.60 -2.89 -12.07
CA ARG A 12 -1.46 -2.04 -12.93
C ARG A 12 -2.23 -0.96 -12.17
N LEU A 13 -2.31 -1.04 -10.84
CA LEU A 13 -2.97 -0.03 -10.01
C LEU A 13 -2.01 1.09 -9.59
N GLN A 14 -0.70 0.91 -9.81
CA GLN A 14 0.31 1.92 -9.50
C GLN A 14 0.24 3.10 -10.49
N GLY A 15 0.63 4.29 -10.02
CA GLY A 15 0.52 5.54 -10.78
C GLY A 15 1.66 5.76 -11.78
N GLY A 16 1.40 6.52 -12.84
CA GLY A 16 2.43 7.04 -13.74
C GLY A 16 3.45 5.99 -14.23
N LEU A 17 4.74 6.30 -14.11
CA LEU A 17 5.83 5.38 -14.47
C LEU A 17 6.08 4.29 -13.41
N GLN A 18 5.57 4.46 -12.18
CA GLN A 18 5.76 3.50 -11.08
C GLN A 18 5.21 2.11 -11.43
N LYS A 19 4.15 2.04 -12.24
CA LYS A 19 3.59 0.77 -12.73
C LYS A 19 4.63 -0.10 -13.46
N PHE A 20 5.55 0.52 -14.21
CA PHE A 20 6.58 -0.19 -14.95
C PHE A 20 7.72 -0.65 -14.03
N ALA A 21 8.06 0.14 -13.01
CA ALA A 21 9.01 -0.27 -11.99
C ALA A 21 8.49 -1.50 -11.21
N VAL A 22 7.22 -1.47 -10.77
CA VAL A 22 6.61 -2.61 -10.09
C VAL A 22 6.46 -3.82 -11.00
N LEU A 23 6.14 -3.62 -12.30
CA LEU A 23 6.14 -4.69 -13.31
C LEU A 23 7.52 -5.35 -13.42
N LEU A 24 8.58 -4.55 -13.55
CA LEU A 24 9.95 -5.05 -13.65
C LEU A 24 10.34 -5.84 -12.40
N HIS A 25 10.02 -5.34 -11.21
CA HIS A 25 10.29 -6.06 -9.97
C HIS A 25 9.51 -7.37 -9.89
N ALA A 26 8.23 -7.36 -10.24
CA ALA A 26 7.35 -8.53 -10.13
C ALA A 26 7.71 -9.68 -11.09
N TYR A 27 8.14 -9.36 -12.32
CA TYR A 27 8.44 -10.36 -13.34
C TYR A 27 9.93 -10.67 -13.50
N VAL A 28 10.82 -9.72 -13.17
CA VAL A 28 12.25 -9.84 -13.45
C VAL A 28 13.07 -9.77 -12.17
N SER A 29 13.10 -8.63 -11.48
CA SER A 29 14.09 -8.43 -10.41
C SER A 29 13.91 -9.41 -9.25
N LEU A 30 12.68 -9.54 -8.70
CA LEU A 30 12.42 -10.42 -7.57
C LEU A 30 12.66 -11.90 -7.96
N PRO A 31 12.10 -12.45 -9.06
CA PRO A 31 12.40 -13.83 -9.45
C PRO A 31 13.87 -14.08 -9.76
N LEU A 32 14.53 -13.19 -10.51
CA LEU A 32 15.91 -13.35 -10.94
C LEU A 32 16.88 -13.37 -9.76
N PHE A 33 16.86 -12.31 -8.95
CA PHE A 33 17.79 -12.17 -7.83
C PHE A 33 17.58 -13.26 -6.78
N THR A 34 16.32 -13.56 -6.49
CA THR A 34 15.97 -14.61 -5.54
C THR A 34 16.42 -15.99 -5.98
N ASN A 35 16.34 -16.31 -7.27
CA ASN A 35 16.78 -17.60 -7.78
C ASN A 35 18.30 -17.72 -7.91
N LEU A 36 19.00 -16.61 -8.20
CA LEU A 36 20.47 -16.58 -8.30
C LEU A 36 21.15 -16.63 -6.92
N TRP A 37 20.65 -15.88 -5.94
CA TRP A 37 21.34 -15.74 -4.64
C TRP A 37 20.65 -16.43 -3.47
N GLY A 38 19.46 -17.00 -3.67
CA GLY A 38 18.67 -17.60 -2.58
C GLY A 38 17.95 -16.58 -1.69
N TYR A 39 18.01 -15.30 -2.03
CA TYR A 39 17.30 -14.17 -1.40
C TYR A 39 17.29 -12.97 -2.36
N ALA A 40 16.44 -11.97 -2.11
CA ALA A 40 16.47 -10.71 -2.86
C ALA A 40 17.35 -9.68 -2.13
N PRO A 41 18.47 -9.19 -2.72
CA PRO A 41 19.46 -8.35 -2.05
C PRO A 41 19.09 -6.85 -2.12
N TRP A 42 17.87 -6.50 -1.69
CA TRP A 42 17.37 -5.13 -1.72
C TRP A 42 18.21 -4.15 -0.91
N LYS A 43 18.88 -4.60 0.15
CA LYS A 43 19.76 -3.75 0.94
C LYS A 43 20.94 -3.23 0.13
N ARG A 44 21.54 -4.10 -0.69
CA ARG A 44 22.67 -3.76 -1.56
C ARG A 44 22.27 -2.83 -2.71
N LEU A 45 20.98 -2.83 -3.07
CA LEU A 45 20.43 -2.01 -4.14
C LEU A 45 19.75 -0.73 -3.62
N GLY A 46 19.75 -0.50 -2.30
CA GLY A 46 19.09 0.67 -1.69
C GLY A 46 17.56 0.65 -1.81
N LEU A 47 16.96 -0.51 -2.03
CA LEU A 47 15.51 -0.71 -2.25
C LEU A 47 14.77 -1.22 -1.01
N GLY A 48 15.44 -1.25 0.14
CA GLY A 48 14.89 -1.73 1.42
C GLY A 48 15.72 -2.86 2.01
N GLU A 49 15.09 -3.70 2.84
CA GLU A 49 15.77 -4.84 3.47
C GLU A 49 15.79 -6.09 2.59
N ASP A 50 16.78 -6.94 2.81
CA ASP A 50 16.90 -8.22 2.09
C ASP A 50 15.69 -9.13 2.38
N LEU A 51 15.16 -9.77 1.33
CA LEU A 51 13.98 -10.62 1.44
C LEU A 51 14.34 -12.10 1.31
N PRO A 52 13.94 -12.96 2.27
CA PRO A 52 14.09 -14.40 2.13
C PRO A 52 13.40 -14.93 0.87
N LYS A 53 13.96 -15.97 0.24
CA LYS A 53 13.48 -16.48 -1.06
C LYS A 53 11.98 -16.68 -1.17
N ARG A 54 11.37 -17.37 -0.19
CA ARG A 54 9.94 -17.66 -0.22
C ARG A 54 9.09 -16.40 -0.07
N VAL A 55 9.54 -15.42 0.70
CA VAL A 55 8.87 -14.13 0.88
C VAL A 55 8.93 -13.34 -0.42
N ALA A 56 10.12 -13.23 -1.03
CA ALA A 56 10.34 -12.50 -2.27
C ALA A 56 9.50 -13.08 -3.44
N LEU A 57 9.51 -14.41 -3.61
CA LEU A 57 8.74 -15.06 -4.67
C LEU A 57 7.22 -14.97 -4.44
N ARG A 58 6.76 -15.09 -3.19
CA ARG A 58 5.35 -14.92 -2.85
C ARG A 58 4.89 -13.49 -3.13
N TRP A 59 5.67 -12.50 -2.69
CA TRP A 59 5.36 -11.10 -2.95
C TRP A 59 5.36 -10.80 -4.46
N ALA A 60 6.34 -11.29 -5.21
CA ALA A 60 6.35 -11.20 -6.67
C ALA A 60 5.10 -11.83 -7.30
N GLY A 61 4.60 -12.94 -6.75
CA GLY A 61 3.29 -13.52 -7.09
C GLY A 61 2.15 -12.52 -6.90
N TRP A 62 2.00 -11.98 -5.70
CA TRP A 62 0.94 -11.01 -5.39
C TRP A 62 1.00 -9.76 -6.28
N LEU A 63 2.19 -9.20 -6.55
CA LEU A 63 2.34 -8.04 -7.42
C LEU A 63 1.80 -8.26 -8.85
N ARG A 64 1.66 -9.53 -9.29
CA ARG A 64 1.11 -9.93 -10.59
C ARG A 64 -0.37 -10.26 -10.55
N ASP A 65 -0.94 -10.51 -9.38
CA ASP A 65 -2.33 -10.87 -9.17
C ASP A 65 -3.22 -9.62 -9.08
N ARG A 66 -4.36 -9.63 -9.78
CA ARG A 66 -5.33 -8.52 -9.77
C ARG A 66 -5.90 -8.26 -8.38
N ASP A 67 -6.06 -9.32 -7.59
CA ASP A 67 -6.56 -9.26 -6.22
C ASP A 67 -5.43 -9.20 -5.19
N TYR A 68 -4.17 -9.10 -5.62
CA TYR A 68 -2.99 -9.00 -4.76
C TYR A 68 -3.02 -10.09 -3.65
N LEU A 69 -2.79 -9.71 -2.39
CA LEU A 69 -2.89 -10.64 -1.26
C LEU A 69 -4.32 -11.17 -1.02
N LEU A 70 -5.36 -10.47 -1.49
CA LEU A 70 -6.76 -10.90 -1.30
C LEU A 70 -7.12 -12.10 -2.20
N GLY A 71 -6.35 -12.32 -3.26
CA GLY A 71 -6.41 -13.50 -4.12
C GLY A 71 -5.68 -14.72 -3.53
N ASP A 72 -4.86 -14.55 -2.50
CA ASP A 72 -4.09 -15.65 -1.92
C ASP A 72 -4.94 -16.49 -0.96
N SER A 73 -5.38 -17.65 -1.45
CA SER A 73 -6.15 -18.64 -0.69
C SER A 73 -5.44 -19.21 0.54
N SER A 74 -4.12 -19.05 0.66
CA SER A 74 -3.36 -19.47 1.85
C SER A 74 -3.47 -18.48 3.02
N LEU A 75 -4.04 -17.30 2.80
CA LEU A 75 -4.26 -16.29 3.83
C LEU A 75 -5.68 -16.38 4.41
N PRO A 76 -5.87 -16.07 5.70
CA PRO A 76 -7.18 -16.06 6.36
C PRO A 76 -7.99 -14.79 5.99
N ARG A 77 -8.34 -14.69 4.70
CA ARG A 77 -9.00 -13.51 4.10
C ARG A 77 -10.41 -13.25 4.63
N GLU A 78 -11.07 -14.25 5.21
CA GLU A 78 -12.36 -14.11 5.89
C GLU A 78 -12.28 -13.15 7.08
N ARG A 79 -11.10 -13.02 7.71
CA ARG A 79 -10.89 -12.11 8.85
C ARG A 79 -11.14 -10.65 8.51
N TYR A 80 -10.93 -10.24 7.27
CA TYR A 80 -11.24 -8.88 6.84
C TYR A 80 -12.73 -8.58 6.95
N ARG A 81 -13.59 -9.56 6.63
CA ARG A 81 -15.05 -9.42 6.71
C ARG A 81 -15.57 -9.47 8.14
N THR A 82 -14.89 -10.18 9.03
CA THR A 82 -15.25 -10.22 10.45
C THR A 82 -14.81 -8.97 11.21
N PHE A 83 -13.97 -8.12 10.61
CA PHE A 83 -13.59 -6.83 11.19
C PHE A 83 -14.71 -5.80 10.95
N THR A 84 -15.65 -5.73 11.88
CA THR A 84 -16.82 -4.83 11.80
C THR A 84 -16.57 -3.46 12.42
N ALA A 85 -15.48 -3.27 13.18
CA ALA A 85 -15.10 -1.95 13.65
C ALA A 85 -14.84 -1.03 12.44
N PRO A 86 -15.25 0.24 12.48
CA PRO A 86 -15.19 1.01 11.25
C PRO A 86 -13.76 1.45 10.93
N VAL A 87 -13.50 1.61 9.63
CA VAL A 87 -12.19 1.86 9.05
C VAL A 87 -12.20 3.20 8.36
N LEU A 88 -11.30 4.10 8.73
CA LEU A 88 -10.98 5.28 7.94
C LEU A 88 -9.80 4.97 7.05
N ALA A 89 -9.94 5.14 5.75
CA ALA A 89 -8.88 4.85 4.81
C ALA A 89 -8.58 6.05 3.92
N TYR A 90 -7.35 6.53 4.01
CA TYR A 90 -6.85 7.64 3.22
C TYR A 90 -6.13 7.16 1.96
N SER A 91 -6.30 7.92 0.89
CA SER A 91 -5.42 7.95 -0.28
C SER A 91 -4.96 9.38 -0.51
N ILE A 92 -3.85 9.57 -1.21
CA ILE A 92 -3.20 10.87 -1.34
C ILE A 92 -2.92 11.14 -2.83
N ALA A 93 -3.28 12.32 -3.32
CA ALA A 93 -3.25 12.67 -4.74
C ALA A 93 -1.84 12.57 -5.36
N ASP A 94 -0.81 12.95 -4.62
CA ASP A 94 0.60 12.96 -5.04
C ASP A 94 1.37 11.69 -4.61
N ASP A 95 0.66 10.60 -4.32
CA ASP A 95 1.22 9.28 -4.01
C ASP A 95 1.16 8.34 -5.23
N PRO A 96 2.29 8.12 -5.93
CA PRO A 96 2.32 7.24 -7.09
C PRO A 96 2.25 5.74 -6.74
N TRP A 97 2.40 5.36 -5.47
CA TRP A 97 2.30 3.98 -4.99
C TRP A 97 0.88 3.70 -4.47
N GLY A 98 0.41 4.51 -3.53
CA GLY A 98 -0.93 4.42 -2.94
C GLY A 98 -1.99 5.16 -3.75
N THR A 99 -2.11 4.89 -5.05
CA THR A 99 -3.14 5.56 -5.88
C THR A 99 -4.55 5.30 -5.31
N PRO A 100 -5.54 6.18 -5.56
CA PRO A 100 -6.90 5.97 -5.07
C PRO A 100 -7.45 4.59 -5.42
N ARG A 101 -7.22 4.15 -6.66
CA ARG A 101 -7.65 2.83 -7.15
C ARG A 101 -6.92 1.67 -6.48
N ALA A 102 -5.64 1.82 -6.16
CA ALA A 102 -4.86 0.81 -5.45
C ALA A 102 -5.34 0.66 -4.00
N VAL A 103 -5.61 1.78 -3.33
CA VAL A 103 -6.16 1.79 -1.96
C VAL A 103 -7.58 1.26 -1.96
N ASP A 104 -8.45 1.67 -2.89
CA ASP A 104 -9.81 1.13 -3.03
C ASP A 104 -9.77 -0.39 -3.21
N ALA A 105 -8.84 -0.90 -4.02
CA ALA A 105 -8.71 -2.33 -4.25
C ALA A 105 -8.40 -3.13 -2.98
N MET A 106 -7.58 -2.59 -2.08
CA MET A 106 -7.30 -3.20 -0.79
C MET A 106 -8.48 -3.04 0.18
N MET A 107 -9.09 -1.86 0.21
CA MET A 107 -10.16 -1.54 1.17
C MET A 107 -11.47 -2.28 0.91
N ARG A 108 -11.70 -2.79 -0.31
CA ARG A 108 -12.87 -3.66 -0.62
C ARG A 108 -12.99 -4.90 0.28
N ALA A 109 -11.92 -5.32 0.96
CA ALA A 109 -11.96 -6.46 1.85
C ALA A 109 -12.72 -6.19 3.17
N TYR A 110 -12.81 -4.93 3.58
CA TYR A 110 -13.44 -4.52 4.83
C TYR A 110 -14.90 -4.10 4.61
N PRO A 111 -15.83 -4.47 5.51
CA PRO A 111 -17.26 -4.17 5.35
C PRO A 111 -17.62 -2.71 5.66
N ASN A 112 -16.90 -2.06 6.58
CA ASN A 112 -17.27 -0.75 7.13
C ASN A 112 -16.16 0.28 6.90
N VAL A 113 -16.04 0.80 5.67
CA VAL A 113 -14.97 1.74 5.28
C VAL A 113 -15.50 3.13 4.96
N GLU A 114 -14.92 4.13 5.61
CA GLU A 114 -14.97 5.53 5.22
C GLU A 114 -13.72 5.86 4.38
N ARG A 115 -13.91 6.32 3.15
CA ARG A 115 -12.82 6.69 2.24
C ARG A 115 -12.60 8.19 2.27
N ARG A 116 -11.34 8.62 2.41
CA ARG A 116 -10.93 10.02 2.24
C ARG A 116 -9.79 10.12 1.23
N HIS A 117 -9.85 11.13 0.39
CA HIS A 117 -8.79 11.42 -0.58
C HIS A 117 -8.21 12.79 -0.27
N LEU A 118 -6.91 12.84 0.02
CA LEU A 118 -6.21 14.07 0.36
C LEU A 118 -5.56 14.64 -0.89
N VAL A 119 -5.84 15.92 -1.14
CA VAL A 119 -5.09 16.73 -2.11
C VAL A 119 -4.22 17.68 -1.29
N PRO A 120 -2.89 17.70 -1.47
CA PRO A 120 -2.00 18.52 -0.65
C PRO A 120 -2.42 20.00 -0.55
N SER A 121 -2.85 20.60 -1.66
CA SER A 121 -3.29 22.00 -1.73
C SER A 121 -4.46 22.30 -0.79
N ASP A 122 -5.41 21.37 -0.66
CA ASP A 122 -6.60 21.54 0.17
C ASP A 122 -6.25 21.49 1.66
N CYS A 123 -5.07 20.95 1.98
CA CYS A 123 -4.51 20.84 3.33
C CYS A 123 -3.48 21.95 3.62
N GLY A 124 -3.28 22.91 2.71
CA GLY A 124 -2.24 23.94 2.84
C GLY A 124 -0.81 23.39 2.72
N LEU A 125 -0.62 22.23 2.08
CA LEU A 125 0.66 21.57 1.90
C LEU A 125 1.07 21.53 0.43
N GLU A 126 2.34 21.76 0.15
CA GLU A 126 2.86 21.62 -1.23
C GLU A 126 2.89 20.15 -1.67
N ARG A 127 3.22 19.24 -0.74
CA ARG A 127 3.40 17.81 -0.99
C ARG A 127 3.06 17.00 0.24
N ILE A 128 2.41 15.85 0.07
CA ILE A 128 2.26 14.83 1.12
C ILE A 128 2.99 13.55 0.66
N GLY A 129 2.59 12.96 -0.47
CA GLY A 129 3.15 11.72 -1.00
C GLY A 129 2.95 10.51 -0.08
N HIS A 130 3.63 9.40 -0.38
CA HIS A 130 3.36 8.11 0.27
C HIS A 130 3.56 8.09 1.80
N VAL A 131 4.56 8.81 2.31
CA VAL A 131 4.94 8.80 3.73
C VAL A 131 4.88 10.17 4.40
N GLY A 132 4.56 11.24 3.65
CA GLY A 132 4.59 12.59 4.20
C GLY A 132 3.48 12.86 5.21
N PHE A 133 2.45 12.02 5.26
CA PHE A 133 1.48 12.06 6.35
C PHE A 133 2.16 11.93 7.71
N PHE A 134 3.25 11.17 7.85
CA PHE A 134 3.96 10.98 9.13
C PHE A 134 5.02 12.06 9.42
N ARG A 135 5.01 13.18 8.69
CA ARG A 135 5.95 14.30 8.90
C ARG A 135 5.27 15.40 9.72
N PRO A 136 6.02 16.16 10.56
CA PRO A 136 5.45 17.21 11.42
C PRO A 136 4.54 18.21 10.70
N ARG A 137 4.85 18.57 9.44
CA ARG A 137 4.00 19.46 8.63
C ARG A 137 2.55 18.97 8.43
N SER A 138 2.29 17.68 8.64
CA SER A 138 0.98 17.06 8.51
C SER A 138 0.20 17.02 9.82
N GLU A 139 0.68 17.67 10.88
CA GLU A 139 0.02 17.75 12.19
C GLU A 139 -1.47 18.15 12.12
N PRO A 140 -1.91 19.12 11.28
CA PRO A 140 -3.34 19.40 11.13
C PRO A 140 -4.18 18.18 10.72
N LEU A 141 -3.63 17.32 9.84
CA LEU A 141 -4.29 16.08 9.41
C LEU A 141 -4.34 15.04 10.52
N TRP A 142 -3.41 15.08 11.47
CA TRP A 142 -3.43 14.17 12.62
C TRP A 142 -4.56 14.52 13.57
N ASN A 143 -4.82 15.81 13.78
CA ASN A 143 -5.95 16.27 14.58
C ASN A 143 -7.28 15.77 14.00
N GLU A 144 -7.46 15.79 12.68
CA GLU A 144 -8.65 15.20 12.05
C GLU A 144 -8.80 13.69 12.32
N VAL A 145 -7.68 12.97 12.34
CA VAL A 145 -7.66 11.53 12.64
C VAL A 145 -8.01 11.29 14.11
N ILE A 146 -7.46 12.09 15.02
CA ILE A 146 -7.75 12.01 16.46
C ILE A 146 -9.24 12.30 16.70
N ASP A 147 -9.79 13.36 16.09
CA ASP A 147 -11.20 13.69 16.18
C ASP A 147 -12.08 12.57 15.64
N TRP A 148 -11.71 11.95 14.53
CA TRP A 148 -12.46 10.81 13.98
C TRP A 148 -12.42 9.60 14.91
N LEU A 149 -11.27 9.34 15.55
CA LEU A 149 -11.13 8.28 16.54
C LEU A 149 -11.96 8.57 17.80
N GLY A 150 -12.06 9.83 18.23
CA GLY A 150 -12.79 10.25 19.43
C GLY A 150 -14.31 10.34 19.28
N ARG A 151 -14.86 10.33 18.05
CA ARG A 151 -16.31 10.31 17.79
C ARG A 151 -16.98 8.95 18.07
N ARG A 152 -16.28 7.99 18.68
CA ARG A 152 -16.74 6.62 18.85
C ARG A 152 -16.48 6.05 20.23
#